data_AF-A0A931HQ34-F1
#
_entry.id   AF-A0A931HQ34-F1
#
_cell.length_a   1.000
_cell.length_b   1.000
_cell.length_c   1.000
_cell.angle_alpha   90.00
_cell.angle_beta   90.00
_cell.angle_gamma   90.00
#
_symmetry.space_group_name_H-M   'P 1'
#
loop_
_entity.id
_entity.type
_entity.pdbx_description
1 polymer ?
#
loop_
_entity_poly.entity_id
_entity_poly.type
_entity_poly.pdbx_seq_one_letter_code
_entity_poly.pdbx_strand_id
1 'polypeptide(L)' 'MAKGYRPVDRDQQFLIPPDMRDWLGADHPVWTVIDIVDRIDTTAFHRNAKTGGAPATMTTAGRAPTAS' A
#
# COMPACT_ATOMS: atom_id res chain seq x y z
N MET A 1 15.89 -23.69 18.45
CA MET A 1 15.93 -23.83 16.98
C MET A 1 16.12 -22.45 16.38
N ALA A 2 17.32 -22.14 15.87
CA ALA A 2 17.55 -20.86 15.19
C ALA A 2 16.81 -20.88 13.85
N LYS A 3 16.02 -19.84 13.56
CA LYS A 3 15.41 -19.66 12.24
C LYS A 3 16.56 -19.48 11.24
N GLY A 4 16.87 -20.53 10.48
CA GLY A 4 17.90 -20.47 9.45
C GLY A 4 17.55 -19.36 8.47
N TYR A 5 18.47 -18.41 8.28
CA TYR A 5 18.31 -17.37 7.27
C TYR A 5 18.16 -18.04 5.90
N ARG A 6 17.09 -17.73 5.18
CA ARG A 6 16.95 -18.06 3.76
C ARG A 6 17.89 -17.12 2.98
N PRO A 7 18.83 -17.64 2.19
CA PRO A 7 19.59 -16.82 1.25
C PRO A 7 18.63 -16.04 0.35
N VAL A 8 18.90 -14.75 0.14
CA VAL A 8 18.10 -13.91 -0.76
C VAL A 8 18.40 -14.34 -2.18
N ASP A 9 17.39 -14.89 -2.86
CA ASP A 9 17.43 -15.10 -4.30
C ASP A 9 17.18 -13.74 -5.00
N ARG A 10 18.22 -13.20 -5.64
CA ARG A 10 18.18 -11.91 -6.33
C ARG A 10 17.57 -12.01 -7.73
N ASP A 11 17.50 -13.22 -8.27
CA ASP A 11 16.93 -13.51 -9.58
C ASP A 11 15.46 -13.92 -9.48
N GLN A 12 14.90 -13.95 -8.26
CA GLN A 12 13.50 -14.26 -8.05
C GLN A 12 12.61 -13.24 -8.76
N GLN A 13 11.87 -13.74 -9.75
CA GLN A 13 10.86 -12.97 -10.47
C GLN A 13 9.74 -12.52 -9.53
N PHE A 14 9.13 -11.38 -9.86
CA PHE A 14 7.97 -10.92 -9.13
C PHE A 14 6.85 -11.96 -9.24
N LEU A 15 6.26 -12.30 -8.10
CA LEU A 15 5.08 -13.19 -8.04
C LEU A 15 3.81 -12.50 -8.57
N ILE A 16 3.88 -11.20 -8.82
CA ILE A 16 2.82 -10.34 -9.33
C ILE A 16 3.44 -9.51 -10.46
N PRO A 17 2.74 -9.27 -11.58
CA PRO A 17 3.23 -8.41 -12.62
C PRO A 17 3.52 -7.01 -12.07
N PRO A 18 4.47 -6.30 -12.69
CA PRO A 18 4.80 -4.93 -12.32
C PRO A 18 3.59 -3.98 -12.48
N ASP A 19 2.69 -4.25 -13.43
CA ASP A 19 1.38 -3.62 -13.53
C ASP A 19 0.27 -4.61 -13.14
N MET A 20 -0.50 -4.29 -12.10
CA MET A 20 -1.63 -5.12 -11.68
C MET A 20 -2.70 -5.29 -12.77
N ARG A 21 -2.77 -4.36 -13.73
CA ARG A 21 -3.69 -4.43 -14.86
C ARG A 21 -3.36 -5.60 -15.80
N ASP A 22 -2.11 -6.04 -15.85
CA ASP A 22 -1.69 -7.16 -16.69
C ASP A 22 -2.32 -8.51 -16.27
N TRP A 23 -2.87 -8.60 -15.06
CA TRP A 23 -3.68 -9.75 -14.61
C TRP A 23 -5.11 -9.74 -15.11
N LEU A 24 -5.60 -8.60 -15.58
CA LEU A 24 -7.00 -8.39 -15.93
C LEU A 24 -7.09 -8.16 -17.42
N GLY A 25 -7.82 -9.04 -18.12
CA GLY A 25 -8.12 -8.83 -19.53
C GLY A 25 -8.83 -7.50 -19.79
N ALA A 26 -8.68 -6.95 -20.99
CA ALA A 26 -9.31 -5.68 -21.37
C ALA A 26 -10.85 -5.71 -21.20
N ASP A 27 -11.47 -6.87 -21.42
CA ASP A 27 -12.92 -7.06 -21.30
C ASP A 27 -13.37 -7.46 -19.88
N HIS A 28 -12.49 -7.36 -18.88
CA HIS A 28 -12.81 -7.78 -17.52
C HIS A 28 -13.85 -6.82 -16.88
N PRO A 29 -14.92 -7.34 -16.25
CA PRO A 29 -16.02 -6.51 -15.72
C PRO A 29 -15.62 -5.55 -14.60
N VAL A 30 -14.45 -5.74 -14.00
CA VAL A 30 -13.89 -4.82 -12.99
C VAL A 30 -13.72 -3.41 -13.54
N TRP A 31 -13.42 -3.26 -14.84
CA TRP A 31 -13.28 -1.95 -15.47
C TRP A 31 -14.60 -1.19 -15.42
N THR A 32 -15.72 -1.85 -15.71
CA THR A 32 -17.06 -1.27 -15.56
C THR A 32 -17.36 -0.85 -14.12
N VAL A 33 -16.97 -1.67 -13.14
CA VAL A 33 -17.18 -1.33 -11.71
C VAL A 33 -16.37 -0.10 -11.32
N ILE A 34 -15.08 -0.04 -11.70
CA ILE A 34 -14.21 1.12 -11.46
C ILE A 34 -14.84 2.38 -12.07
N ASP A 35 -15.28 2.27 -13.32
CA ASP A 35 -15.96 3.33 -14.06
C ASP A 35 -17.24 3.86 -13.38
N ILE A 36 -18.02 2.96 -12.76
CA ILE A 36 -19.23 3.35 -12.03
C ILE A 36 -18.85 4.04 -10.73
N VAL A 37 -17.90 3.49 -9.99
CA VAL A 37 -17.46 4.03 -8.69
C VAL A 37 -16.86 5.43 -8.84
N ASP A 38 -16.16 5.70 -9.94
CA ASP A 38 -15.60 7.03 -10.25
C ASP A 38 -16.68 8.11 -10.45
N ARG A 39 -17.91 7.71 -10.82
CA ARG A 39 -19.01 8.63 -11.15
C ARG A 39 -19.99 8.86 -10.00
N ILE A 40 -19.85 8.16 -8.86
CA ILE A 40 -20.75 8.26 -7.72
C ILE A 40 -20.06 8.91 -6.51
N ASP A 41 -20.82 9.66 -5.70
CA ASP A 41 -20.28 10.24 -4.47
C ASP A 41 -20.03 9.15 -3.42
N THR A 42 -18.76 8.81 -3.22
CA THR A 42 -18.32 7.81 -2.22
C THR A 42 -17.90 8.43 -0.89
N THR A 43 -18.03 9.75 -0.70
CA THR A 43 -17.51 10.45 0.49
C THR A 43 -18.07 9.89 1.80
N ALA A 44 -19.33 9.47 1.80
CA ALA A 44 -19.97 8.87 2.98
C ALA A 44 -19.32 7.55 3.43
N PHE A 45 -18.85 6.73 2.48
CA PHE A 45 -18.14 5.49 2.78
C PHE A 45 -16.74 5.79 3.33
N HIS A 46 -16.04 6.75 2.75
CA HIS A 46 -14.71 7.15 3.21
C HIS A 46 -14.71 7.79 4.59
N ARG A 47 -15.75 8.56 4.97
CA ARG A 47 -15.87 9.16 6.32
C ARG A 47 -15.85 8.14 7.45
N ASN A 48 -16.35 6.93 7.21
CA ASN A 48 -16.43 5.87 8.20
C ASN A 48 -15.34 4.79 8.04
N ALA A 49 -14.45 4.96 7.05
CA ALA A 49 -13.38 4.01 6.80
C ALA A 49 -12.34 4.10 7.92
N LYS A 50 -12.13 2.99 8.64
CA LYS A 50 -11.02 2.86 9.58
C LYS A 50 -9.75 2.63 8.75
N THR A 51 -9.00 3.69 8.48
CA THR A 51 -7.68 3.56 7.86
C THR A 51 -6.76 2.81 8.84
N GLY A 52 -6.38 1.58 8.51
CA GLY A 52 -5.51 0.73 9.35
C GLY A 52 -4.06 1.20 9.44
N GLY A 53 -3.80 2.52 9.41
CA GLY A 53 -2.48 3.13 9.48
C GLY A 53 -2.33 3.94 10.77
N ALA A 54 -1.24 3.71 11.49
CA ALA A 54 -0.92 4.35 12.76
C ALA A 54 -1.02 5.89 12.70
N PRO A 55 -1.40 6.57 13.80
CA PRO A 55 -1.43 8.03 13.82
C PRO A 55 -0.02 8.57 13.56
N ALA A 56 0.07 9.54 12.64
CA ALA A 56 1.27 10.32 12.44
C ALA A 56 1.53 11.19 13.68
N THR A 57 2.15 10.62 14.71
CA THR A 57 2.81 11.38 15.77
C THR A 57 4.30 11.15 15.65
N MET A 58 4.91 11.77 14.64
CA MET A 58 6.33 12.11 14.73
C MET A 58 6.43 13.38 15.58
N THR A 59 6.29 13.22 16.90
CA THR A 59 6.69 14.28 17.83
C THR A 59 8.20 14.43 17.73
N THR A 60 8.61 15.55 17.16
CA THR A 60 9.98 16.06 17.12
C THR A 60 10.64 15.97 18.49
N ALA A 61 11.56 15.01 18.66
CA ALA A 61 12.51 15.03 19.77
C ALA A 61 13.56 16.12 19.47
N GLY A 62 13.60 17.11 20.35
CA GLY A 62 14.52 18.23 20.29
C GLY A 62 15.99 17.79 20.22
N ARG A 63 16.69 18.38 19.25
CA ARG A 63 18.14 18.42 19.12
C ARG A 63 18.77 18.95 20.42
N ALA A 64 19.61 18.12 21.05
CA ALA A 64 20.50 18.55 22.12
C ALA A 64 21.50 19.59 21.58
N PRO A 65 21.70 20.74 22.25
CA PRO A 65 22.83 21.61 21.95
C PRO A 65 24.10 21.02 22.58
N THR A 66 25.04 20.59 21.74
CA THR A 66 26.44 20.43 22.14
C THR A 66 27.01 21.82 22.41
N ALA A 67 27.37 22.09 23.66
CA ALA A 67 28.21 23.23 24.02
C ALA A 67 29.47 22.70 24.70
N SER A 68 30.58 22.97 24.00
CA SER A 68 32.01 23.10 24.39
C SER A 68 32.59 22.30 25.55
#